data_AF-A0A3B0VAS6-F1
#
_entry.id   AF-A0A3B0VAS6-F1
#
_cell.length_a   1.000
_cell.length_b   1.000
_cell.length_c   1.000
_cell.angle_alpha   90.00
_cell.angle_beta   90.00
_cell.angle_gamma   90.00
#
_symmetry.space_group_name_H-M   'P 1'
#
loop_
_entity.id
_entity.type
_entity.pdbx_description
1 polymer ?
#
loop_
_entity_poly.entity_id
_entity_poly.type
_entity_poly.pdbx_seq_one_letter_code
_entity_poly.pdbx_strand_id
1 'polypeptide(L)'
;MQSVDEQKTGVMGEDDAGEPSRVSFTPEQQGRVQTLIDDAYRKAYAKAARGSGVGEELAGLKKELASLKEDRKSSAVLRAVAKRNVVDAQEVTELIGRHVRMDDSGRLSVLADAAEGGEGGMPLGLEEYVDRWLARGQVL
;
A
#
# COMPACT_ATOMS: atom_id res chain seq x y z
N MET A 1 8.54 48.14 14.90
CA MET A 1 9.56 47.14 14.53
C MET A 1 9.79 46.29 15.76
N GLN A 2 9.47 44.99 15.66
CA GLN A 2 9.55 44.02 16.76
C GLN A 2 11.01 43.67 17.04
N SER A 3 11.42 43.78 18.30
CA SER A 3 12.67 43.22 18.80
C SER A 3 12.33 41.88 19.46
N VAL A 4 12.84 40.80 18.89
CA VAL A 4 12.77 39.45 19.43
C VAL A 4 13.83 39.37 20.53
N ASP A 5 13.41 39.23 21.80
CA ASP A 5 14.35 38.97 22.89
C ASP A 5 14.45 37.46 23.10
N GLU A 6 15.55 36.90 22.59
CA GLU A 6 15.97 35.53 22.81
C GLU A 6 16.40 35.40 24.27
N GLN A 7 15.56 34.80 25.12
CA GLN A 7 15.95 34.43 26.48
C GLN A 7 16.91 33.23 26.45
N LYS A 8 18.18 33.57 26.21
CA LYS A 8 19.40 33.11 26.86
C LYS A 8 19.23 31.89 27.80
N THR A 9 19.40 30.70 27.23
CA THR A 9 19.90 29.54 27.99
C THR A 9 21.35 29.80 28.37
N GLY A 10 21.56 30.31 29.58
CA GLY A 10 22.90 30.62 30.06
C GLY A 10 22.96 30.71 31.56
N VAL A 11 23.11 29.55 32.21
CA VAL A 11 23.79 29.44 33.51
C VAL A 11 24.77 28.26 33.40
N MET A 12 26.04 28.58 33.16
CA MET A 12 27.15 27.79 33.67
C MET A 12 27.36 28.20 35.13
N GLY A 13 27.52 27.23 36.02
CA GLY A 13 27.88 27.44 37.42
C GLY A 13 27.80 26.14 38.20
N GLU A 14 28.95 25.75 38.73
CA GLU A 14 29.29 24.57 39.56
C GLU A 14 28.26 24.13 40.62
N ASP A 15 28.29 22.81 40.86
CA ASP A 15 27.97 22.10 42.11
C ASP A 15 26.92 22.73 43.05
N ASP A 16 25.67 22.28 42.93
CA ASP A 16 24.84 22.11 44.13
C ASP A 16 23.91 20.90 43.97
N ALA A 17 24.10 19.92 44.85
CA ALA A 17 23.20 18.80 45.04
C ALA A 17 21.93 19.29 45.77
N GLY A 18 21.15 20.13 45.09
CA GLY A 18 19.87 20.64 45.59
C GLY A 18 18.74 19.70 45.18
N GLU A 19 18.01 19.17 46.16
CA GLU A 19 16.73 18.47 45.96
C GLU A 19 15.87 19.16 44.89
N PRO A 20 15.11 18.43 44.06
CA PRO A 20 14.25 19.06 43.07
C PRO A 20 13.29 19.99 43.82
N SER A 21 13.51 21.30 43.63
CA SER A 21 12.71 22.35 44.25
C SER A 21 11.24 22.08 43.93
N ARG A 22 10.52 21.52 44.91
CA ARG A 22 9.11 21.16 44.75
C ARG A 22 8.31 22.44 44.73
N VAL A 23 8.08 22.96 43.54
CA VAL A 23 7.17 24.09 43.31
C VAL A 23 5.76 23.63 43.67
N SER A 24 5.22 24.12 44.77
CA SER A 24 3.83 23.93 45.16
C SER A 24 2.97 24.99 44.49
N PHE A 25 2.07 24.55 43.61
CA PHE A 25 1.09 25.41 42.96
C PHE A 25 -0.16 25.54 43.83
N THR A 26 -0.77 26.72 43.86
CA THR A 26 -2.12 26.88 44.41
C THR A 26 -3.13 26.08 43.57
N PRO A 27 -4.32 25.73 44.10
CA PRO A 27 -5.33 25.02 43.32
C PRO A 27 -5.71 25.71 42.00
N GLU A 28 -5.75 27.05 41.96
CA GLU A 28 -6.01 27.78 40.71
C GLU A 28 -4.84 27.71 39.73
N GLN A 29 -3.61 27.72 40.23
CA GLN A 29 -2.42 27.56 39.40
C GLN A 29 -2.32 26.14 38.84
N GLN A 30 -2.66 25.11 39.63
CA GLN A 30 -2.75 23.73 39.16
C GLN A 30 -3.77 23.58 38.02
N GLY A 31 -4.94 24.24 38.13
CA GLY A 31 -5.94 24.24 37.04
C GLY A 31 -5.41 24.88 35.75
N ARG A 32 -4.63 25.96 35.86
CA ARG A 32 -3.98 26.60 34.69
C ARG A 32 -2.89 25.73 34.07
N VAL A 33 -2.07 25.09 34.91
CA VAL A 33 -1.04 24.14 34.47
C VAL A 33 -1.67 22.95 33.75
N GLN A 34 -2.75 22.38 34.30
CA GLN A 34 -3.48 21.28 33.67
C GLN A 34 -4.05 21.70 32.31
N THR A 35 -4.63 22.89 32.21
CA THR A 35 -5.15 23.41 30.94
C THR A 35 -4.05 23.56 29.88
N LEU A 36 -2.86 24.04 30.28
CA LEU A 36 -1.71 24.16 29.38
C LEU A 36 -1.20 22.80 28.91
N ILE A 37 -1.17 21.82 29.81
CA ILE A 37 -0.80 20.43 29.51
C ILE A 37 -1.80 19.85 28.50
N ASP A 38 -3.10 19.98 28.76
CA ASP A 38 -4.16 19.44 27.90
C ASP A 38 -4.11 20.07 26.50
N ASP A 39 -3.90 21.38 26.40
CA ASP A 39 -3.75 22.07 25.11
C ASP A 39 -2.48 21.67 24.37
N ALA A 40 -1.37 21.43 25.08
CA ALA A 40 -0.14 20.93 24.47
C ALA A 40 -0.31 19.51 23.92
N TYR A 41 -0.92 18.61 24.70
CA TYR A 41 -1.25 17.27 24.23
C TYR A 41 -2.21 17.30 23.05
N ARG A 42 -3.27 18.11 23.11
CA ARG A 42 -4.22 18.28 22.00
C ARG A 42 -3.52 18.75 20.72
N LYS A 43 -2.61 19.73 20.83
CA LYS A 43 -1.83 20.21 19.68
C LYS A 43 -0.88 19.16 19.13
N ALA A 44 -0.21 18.39 19.99
CA ALA A 44 0.68 17.30 19.58
C ALA A 44 -0.09 16.18 18.86
N TYR A 45 -1.24 15.75 19.40
CA TYR A 45 -2.10 14.76 18.76
C TYR A 45 -2.66 15.26 17.43
N ALA A 46 -3.13 16.51 17.36
CA ALA A 46 -3.60 17.09 16.10
C ALA A 46 -2.48 17.17 15.05
N LYS A 47 -1.24 17.46 15.46
CA LYS A 47 -0.06 17.47 14.58
C LYS A 47 0.31 16.07 14.11
N ALA A 48 0.27 15.07 14.99
CA ALA A 48 0.53 13.67 14.65
C ALA A 48 -0.57 13.10 13.72
N ALA A 49 -1.84 13.43 13.96
CA ALA A 49 -2.96 13.05 13.11
C ALA A 49 -2.94 13.72 11.72
N ARG A 50 -2.39 14.94 11.61
CA ARG A 50 -2.13 15.56 10.30
C ARG A 50 -0.90 14.99 9.59
N GLY A 51 0.04 14.42 10.35
CA GLY A 51 1.22 13.73 9.84
C GLY A 51 0.94 12.30 9.34
N SER A 52 -0.27 11.76 9.53
CA SER A 52 -0.63 10.41 9.09
C SER A 52 -1.01 10.36 7.59
N GLY A 53 -0.15 10.88 6.73
CA GLY A 53 -0.19 10.68 5.27
C GLY A 53 -0.17 9.21 4.83
N VAL A 54 0.00 8.31 5.79
CA VAL A 54 -0.14 6.84 5.68
C VAL A 54 -1.40 6.42 4.91
N GLY A 55 -2.52 7.15 5.00
CA GLY A 55 -3.74 6.81 4.26
C GLY A 55 -3.61 7.00 2.74
N GLU A 56 -3.04 8.13 2.31
CA GLU A 56 -2.81 8.44 0.90
C GLU A 56 -1.66 7.61 0.32
N GLU A 57 -0.59 7.44 1.09
CA GLU A 57 0.54 6.59 0.72
C GLU A 57 0.12 5.12 0.59
N LEU A 58 -0.68 4.60 1.53
CA LEU A 58 -1.24 3.25 1.44
C LEU A 58 -2.18 3.09 0.23
N ALA A 59 -2.98 4.11 -0.09
CA ALA A 59 -3.82 4.10 -1.28
C ALA A 59 -2.97 4.10 -2.56
N GLY A 60 -1.88 4.88 -2.59
CA GLY A 60 -0.89 4.88 -3.66
C GLY A 60 -0.25 3.51 -3.85
N LEU A 61 0.27 2.92 -2.77
CA LEU A 61 0.88 1.58 -2.79
C LEU A 61 -0.11 0.49 -3.23
N LYS A 62 -1.38 0.56 -2.82
CA LYS A 62 -2.43 -0.37 -3.30
C LYS A 62 -2.66 -0.24 -4.81
N LYS A 63 -2.66 0.99 -5.33
CA LYS A 63 -2.80 1.24 -6.77
C LYS A 63 -1.60 0.73 -7.56
N GLU A 64 -0.39 0.99 -7.08
CA GLU A 64 0.85 0.48 -7.68
C GLU A 64 0.89 -1.05 -7.67
N LEU A 65 0.51 -1.67 -6.54
CA LEU A 65 0.41 -3.12 -6.45
C LEU A 65 -0.60 -3.69 -7.45
N ALA A 66 -1.76 -3.05 -7.61
CA ALA A 66 -2.74 -3.47 -8.62
C ALA A 66 -2.20 -3.37 -10.05
N SER A 67 -1.49 -2.28 -10.38
CA SER A 67 -0.82 -2.11 -11.68
C SER A 67 0.22 -3.20 -11.93
N LEU A 68 1.13 -3.40 -10.97
CA LEU A 68 2.17 -4.43 -11.04
C LEU A 68 1.57 -5.84 -11.19
N LYS A 69 0.43 -6.10 -10.53
CA LYS A 69 -0.28 -7.36 -10.67
C LYS A 69 -0.81 -7.55 -12.09
N GLU A 70 -1.40 -6.52 -12.68
CA GLU A 70 -1.91 -6.57 -14.05
C GLU A 70 -0.77 -6.71 -15.06
N ASP A 71 0.33 -5.97 -14.91
CA ASP A 71 1.52 -6.05 -15.78
C ASP A 71 2.17 -7.44 -15.72
N ARG A 72 2.22 -8.04 -14.53
CA ARG A 72 2.72 -9.41 -14.37
C ARG A 72 1.80 -10.44 -15.04
N LYS A 73 0.49 -10.27 -14.92
CA LYS A 73 -0.51 -11.13 -15.56
C LYS A 73 -0.39 -11.05 -17.07
N SER A 74 -0.43 -9.84 -17.64
CA SER A 74 -0.33 -9.62 -19.09
C SER A 74 0.99 -10.19 -19.64
N SER A 75 2.11 -9.95 -18.96
CA SER A 75 3.43 -10.50 -19.35
C SER A 75 3.48 -12.03 -19.31
N ALA A 76 2.80 -12.66 -18.35
CA ALA A 76 2.75 -14.12 -18.27
C ALA A 76 1.88 -14.73 -19.36
N VAL A 77 0.72 -14.14 -19.64
CA VAL A 77 -0.15 -14.56 -20.75
C VAL A 77 0.56 -14.36 -22.08
N LEU A 78 1.20 -13.22 -22.30
CA LEU A 78 1.96 -12.94 -23.53
C LEU A 78 3.09 -13.94 -23.74
N ARG A 79 3.84 -14.28 -22.69
CA ARG A 79 4.89 -15.30 -22.77
C ARG A 79 4.34 -16.69 -23.08
N ALA A 80 3.15 -17.01 -22.60
CA ALA A 80 2.48 -18.24 -22.99
C ALA A 80 2.11 -18.16 -24.47
N VAL A 81 1.39 -17.13 -24.92
CA VAL A 81 0.94 -16.97 -26.31
C VAL A 81 2.10 -16.94 -27.31
N ALA A 82 3.18 -16.21 -27.01
CA ALA A 82 4.34 -16.05 -27.89
C ALA A 82 5.04 -17.39 -28.25
N LYS A 83 4.91 -18.42 -27.41
CA LYS A 83 5.44 -19.76 -27.71
C LYS A 83 4.71 -20.47 -28.85
N ARG A 84 3.52 -20.00 -29.25
CA ARG A 84 2.64 -20.68 -30.23
C ARG A 84 2.59 -20.03 -31.61
N ASN A 85 3.51 -19.13 -31.96
CA ASN A 85 3.57 -18.48 -33.28
C ASN A 85 2.21 -17.92 -33.75
N VAL A 86 1.52 -17.23 -32.85
CA VAL A 86 0.18 -16.70 -33.09
C VAL A 86 0.25 -15.39 -33.87
N VAL A 87 -0.69 -15.18 -34.80
CA VAL A 87 -0.88 -13.89 -35.47
C VAL A 87 -1.43 -12.89 -34.45
N ASP A 88 -0.77 -11.74 -34.34
CA ASP A 88 -1.09 -10.70 -33.34
C ASP A 88 -1.17 -11.21 -31.89
N ALA A 89 0.00 -11.60 -31.37
CA ALA A 89 0.13 -12.11 -30.00
C ALA A 89 -0.38 -11.12 -28.93
N GLN A 90 -0.43 -9.82 -29.22
CA GLN A 90 -0.89 -8.81 -28.29
C GLN A 90 -2.43 -8.83 -28.18
N GLU A 91 -3.15 -8.84 -29.31
CA GLU A 91 -4.61 -8.96 -29.31
C GLU A 91 -5.06 -10.28 -28.64
N VAL A 92 -4.38 -11.38 -28.95
CA VAL A 92 -4.68 -12.69 -28.34
C VAL A 92 -4.41 -12.70 -26.83
N THR A 93 -3.38 -11.98 -26.38
CA THR A 93 -3.09 -11.82 -24.95
C THR A 93 -4.21 -11.07 -24.24
N GLU A 94 -4.78 -10.03 -24.85
CA GLU A 94 -5.90 -9.29 -24.28
C GLU A 94 -7.17 -10.14 -24.18
N LEU A 95 -7.44 -10.96 -25.19
CA LEU A 95 -8.58 -11.87 -25.21
C LEU A 95 -8.46 -12.95 -24.13
N ILE A 96 -7.32 -13.63 -24.05
CA ILE A 96 -7.06 -14.69 -23.06
C ILE A 96 -6.97 -14.10 -21.65
N GLY A 97 -6.39 -12.91 -21.50
CA GLY A 97 -6.20 -12.23 -20.21
C GLY A 97 -7.49 -11.94 -19.44
N ARG A 98 -8.64 -11.86 -20.13
CA ARG A 98 -9.97 -11.71 -19.51
C ARG A 98 -10.41 -12.94 -18.72
N HIS A 99 -9.86 -14.10 -19.08
CA HIS A 99 -10.18 -15.40 -18.48
C HIS A 99 -9.15 -15.86 -17.46
N VAL A 100 -8.12 -15.03 -17.18
CA VAL A 100 -7.04 -15.33 -16.26
C VAL A 100 -7.12 -14.38 -15.07
N ARG A 101 -7.00 -14.90 -13.85
CA ARG A 101 -6.81 -14.12 -12.63
C ARG A 101 -5.46 -14.43 -12.00
N MET A 102 -4.98 -13.47 -11.23
CA MET A 102 -3.82 -13.67 -10.36
C MET A 102 -4.25 -13.53 -8.90
N ASP A 103 -3.90 -14.51 -8.09
CA ASP A 103 -4.15 -14.47 -6.65
C ASP A 103 -3.12 -13.58 -5.91
N ASP A 104 -3.30 -13.43 -4.60
CA ASP A 104 -2.40 -12.64 -3.76
C ASP A 104 -1.00 -13.25 -3.61
N SER A 105 -0.83 -14.54 -3.94
CA SER A 105 0.47 -15.21 -3.98
C SER A 105 1.21 -15.01 -5.31
N GLY A 106 0.57 -14.36 -6.28
CA GLY A 106 1.12 -14.17 -7.62
C GLY A 106 1.01 -15.41 -8.51
N ARG A 107 0.15 -16.37 -8.15
CA ARG A 107 -0.18 -17.53 -8.99
C ARG A 107 -1.31 -17.17 -9.95
N LEU A 108 -1.17 -17.65 -11.18
CA LEU A 108 -2.16 -17.46 -12.22
C LEU A 108 -3.12 -18.64 -12.25
N SER A 109 -4.41 -18.34 -12.34
CA SER A 109 -5.48 -19.33 -12.48
C SER A 109 -6.43 -18.90 -13.59
N VAL A 110 -6.96 -19.88 -14.31
CA VAL A 110 -8.00 -19.68 -15.32
C VAL A 110 -9.35 -19.71 -14.62
N LEU A 111 -10.26 -18.82 -15.02
CA LEU A 111 -11.62 -18.78 -14.47
C LEU A 111 -12.38 -20.07 -14.79
N ALA A 112 -13.20 -20.53 -13.85
CA ALA A 112 -13.89 -21.81 -13.94
C ALA A 112 -14.86 -21.90 -15.13
N ASP A 113 -15.52 -20.79 -15.46
CA ASP A 113 -16.41 -20.61 -16.62
C ASP A 113 -15.64 -20.68 -17.96
N ALA A 114 -14.39 -20.24 -17.98
CA ALA A 114 -13.50 -20.38 -19.13
C ALA A 114 -12.82 -21.76 -19.21
N ALA A 115 -12.77 -22.48 -18.09
CA ALA A 115 -12.13 -23.79 -17.95
C ALA A 115 -13.03 -24.98 -18.34
N GLU A 116 -14.24 -24.74 -18.86
CA GLU A 116 -15.22 -25.78 -19.29
C GLU A 116 -14.78 -26.65 -20.50
N GLY A 117 -13.47 -26.90 -20.64
CA GLY A 117 -12.92 -27.85 -21.60
C GLY A 117 -12.01 -28.91 -20.99
N GLY A 118 -11.81 -28.92 -19.66
CA GLY A 118 -11.06 -29.95 -18.94
C GLY A 118 -11.72 -31.32 -19.00
N GLU A 119 -11.09 -32.30 -19.64
CA GLU A 119 -11.45 -33.71 -19.42
C GLU A 119 -11.38 -33.99 -17.91
N GLY A 120 -12.54 -34.22 -17.29
CA GLY A 120 -12.64 -34.64 -15.88
C GLY A 120 -12.80 -33.53 -14.82
N GLY A 121 -13.12 -32.29 -15.19
CA GLY A 121 -13.43 -31.23 -14.20
C GLY A 121 -12.22 -30.72 -13.41
N MET A 122 -11.00 -30.96 -13.90
CA MET A 122 -9.77 -30.45 -13.32
C MET A 122 -9.51 -29.00 -13.76
N PRO A 123 -9.03 -28.11 -12.86
CA PRO A 123 -8.70 -26.75 -13.21
C PRO A 123 -7.55 -26.71 -14.23
N LEU A 124 -7.78 -26.01 -15.33
CA LEU A 124 -6.83 -25.84 -16.42
C LEU A 124 -5.65 -24.95 -16.03
N GLY A 125 -4.43 -25.40 -16.35
CA GLY A 125 -3.25 -24.54 -16.28
C GLY A 125 -3.25 -23.49 -17.40
N LEU A 126 -2.57 -22.35 -17.18
CA LEU A 126 -2.52 -21.25 -18.16
C LEU A 126 -2.03 -21.72 -19.54
N GLU A 127 -0.96 -22.50 -19.57
CA GLU A 127 -0.38 -23.00 -20.82
C GLU A 127 -1.37 -23.93 -21.55
N GLU A 128 -1.95 -24.89 -20.84
CA GLU A 128 -2.95 -25.83 -21.40
C GLU A 128 -4.22 -25.10 -21.89
N TYR A 129 -4.63 -24.05 -21.18
CA TYR A 129 -5.75 -23.20 -21.61
C TYR A 129 -5.44 -22.44 -22.90
N VAL A 130 -4.25 -21.84 -23.00
CA VAL A 130 -3.81 -21.16 -24.23
C VAL A 130 -3.79 -22.14 -25.41
N ASP A 131 -3.27 -23.36 -25.22
CA ASP A 131 -3.25 -24.38 -26.26
C ASP A 131 -4.66 -24.76 -26.73
N ARG A 132 -5.60 -24.98 -25.80
CA ARG A 132 -6.99 -25.29 -26.14
C ARG A 132 -7.72 -24.12 -26.80
N TRP A 133 -7.47 -22.90 -26.33
CA TRP A 133 -8.08 -21.70 -26.87
C TRP A 133 -7.66 -21.49 -28.34
N LEU A 134 -6.36 -21.64 -28.62
CA LEU A 134 -5.82 -21.55 -29.98
C LEU A 134 -6.32 -22.69 -30.89
N ALA A 135 -6.42 -23.91 -30.36
CA ALA A 135 -6.94 -25.05 -31.11
C ALA A 135 -8.43 -24.87 -31.49
N ARG A 136 -9.24 -24.21 -30.64
CA ARG A 136 -10.62 -23.83 -30.98
C ARG A 136 -10.69 -22.69 -32.00
N GLY A 137 -9.78 -21.72 -31.88
CA GLY A 137 -9.71 -20.55 -32.77
C GLY A 137 -9.24 -20.85 -34.19
N GLN A 138 -8.53 -21.96 -34.43
CA GLN A 138 -8.12 -22.40 -35.77
C GLN A 138 -9.24 -22.98 -36.65
N VAL A 139 -10.49 -23.05 -36.14
CA VAL A 139 -11.65 -23.60 -36.87
C VAL A 139 -12.56 -22.49 -37.44
N LEU A 140 -12.12 -21.23 -37.47
CA LEU A 140 -12.82 -20.12 -38.13
C LEU A 140 -12.04 -19.61 -39.35
#